data_AF-A0A6I5KRC6-F1
#
_entry.id   AF-A0A6I5KRC6-F1
#
_cell.length_a   1.000
_cell.length_b   1.000
_cell.length_c   1.000
_cell.angle_alpha   90.00
_cell.angle_beta   90.00
_cell.angle_gamma   90.00
#
_symmetry.space_group_name_H-M   'P 1'
#
loop_
_entity.id
_entity.type
_entity.pdbx_description
1 polymer ?
#
loop_
_entity_poly.entity_id
_entity_poly.type
_entity_poly.pdbx_seq_one_letter_code
_entity_poly.pdbx_strand_id
1 'polypeptide(L)'
;MYSSKDKYTVAFYNLENFFDTTDDPYSLDDDFTPKGFRRWTESKFRKKVSKISKTISKIGLDDSDIPPVLVGIAEVENKTVIRALLKSKKLRDINYDFVHFDSPDERGIDTALIYHKDHFQVFHAETLPLMVANTNGDRDLTRDILYVHGKLHQEEVHVFVNHWPSRREGAEITSYKRVKAAETILQRLEKIDEEFPNCIVMGDFNDDPNSESIQTLMATKQFINPMKSLLSPVSGSANYKGAWSLFDQILVSHSFLNYEPGTHSFVKAAVFSPRFLKEWKGRYKGNPFRTYGGSNYLGGYSDHFPVYVVLEEHK
;
A
#
# COMPACT_ATOMS: atom_id res chain seq x y z
N MET A 1 13.93 -22.12 16.22
CA MET A 1 13.40 -21.61 14.94
C MET A 1 11.93 -21.98 14.91
N TYR A 2 11.03 -20.99 14.95
CA TYR A 2 9.61 -21.25 14.71
C TYR A 2 9.45 -21.71 13.25
N SER A 3 8.55 -22.65 12.99
CA SER A 3 8.26 -23.09 11.62
C SER A 3 7.72 -21.91 10.80
N SER A 4 8.19 -21.75 9.56
CA SER A 4 7.58 -20.88 8.54
C SER A 4 6.36 -21.54 7.87
N LYS A 5 6.16 -22.83 8.15
CA LYS A 5 5.01 -23.59 7.70
C LYS A 5 3.73 -22.92 8.23
N ASP A 6 2.77 -22.72 7.35
CA ASP A 6 1.46 -22.11 7.62
C ASP A 6 1.51 -20.61 7.96
N LYS A 7 2.63 -19.92 7.71
CA LYS A 7 2.75 -18.47 7.82
C LYS A 7 2.68 -17.80 6.46
N TYR A 8 1.85 -16.77 6.37
CA TYR A 8 1.59 -16.01 5.16
C TYR A 8 1.76 -14.52 5.42
N THR A 9 2.25 -13.81 4.41
CA THR A 9 2.50 -12.37 4.52
C THR A 9 1.44 -11.57 3.78
N VAL A 10 0.94 -10.51 4.41
CA VAL A 10 0.14 -9.45 3.77
C VAL A 10 0.95 -8.18 3.78
N ALA A 11 1.13 -7.53 2.62
CA ALA A 11 2.03 -6.40 2.45
C ALA A 11 1.35 -5.18 1.84
N PHE A 12 1.93 -4.01 2.08
CA PHE A 12 1.59 -2.77 1.38
C PHE A 12 2.85 -2.08 0.85
N TYR A 13 2.77 -1.48 -0.34
CA TYR A 13 3.88 -0.72 -0.93
C TYR A 13 3.42 0.44 -1.83
N ASN A 14 3.74 1.68 -1.43
CA ASN A 14 3.67 2.83 -2.32
C ASN A 14 4.79 2.77 -3.39
N LEU A 15 4.42 2.83 -4.67
CA LEU A 15 5.32 2.61 -5.81
C LEU A 15 5.96 3.89 -6.36
N GLU A 16 5.73 5.05 -5.74
CA GLU A 16 6.30 6.37 -6.11
C GLU A 16 6.03 6.72 -7.57
N ASN A 17 4.82 7.13 -7.93
CA ASN A 17 4.47 7.58 -9.28
C ASN A 17 4.86 6.57 -10.36
N PHE A 18 4.29 5.37 -10.31
CA PHE A 18 4.61 4.31 -11.24
C PHE A 18 3.75 4.38 -12.50
N PHE A 19 4.13 5.31 -13.36
CA PHE A 19 3.58 5.52 -14.70
C PHE A 19 4.20 4.58 -15.74
N ASP A 20 3.44 4.28 -16.78
CA ASP A 20 3.93 3.82 -18.06
C ASP A 20 4.62 4.98 -18.80
N THR A 21 4.81 4.90 -20.12
CA THR A 21 5.59 5.90 -20.88
C THR A 21 4.76 6.62 -21.94
N THR A 22 3.47 6.36 -21.96
CA THR A 22 2.49 6.86 -22.92
C THR A 22 1.73 7.98 -22.25
N ASP A 23 1.67 9.10 -22.94
CA ASP A 23 0.92 10.27 -22.49
C ASP A 23 -0.58 9.97 -22.46
N ASP A 24 -1.26 10.24 -21.34
CA ASP A 24 -2.72 10.22 -21.25
C ASP A 24 -3.27 11.67 -21.27
N PRO A 25 -3.98 12.07 -22.35
CA PRO A 25 -4.47 13.44 -22.49
C PRO A 25 -5.51 13.86 -21.45
N TYR A 26 -6.00 12.94 -20.61
CA TYR A 26 -6.98 13.19 -19.56
C TYR A 26 -6.38 13.23 -18.15
N SER A 27 -5.07 13.01 -18.01
CA SER A 27 -4.38 12.99 -16.72
C SER A 27 -3.16 13.92 -16.71
N LEU A 28 -2.62 14.20 -15.52
CA LEU A 28 -1.43 15.03 -15.33
C LEU A 28 -0.14 14.19 -15.31
N ASP A 29 0.03 13.29 -16.28
CA ASP A 29 1.17 12.37 -16.41
C ASP A 29 2.24 12.83 -17.40
N ASP A 30 2.03 13.95 -18.12
CA ASP A 30 2.96 14.60 -19.08
C ASP A 30 4.44 14.54 -18.66
N ASP A 31 4.70 14.82 -17.37
CA ASP A 31 6.01 14.83 -16.76
C ASP A 31 6.74 13.49 -16.88
N PHE A 32 5.98 12.39 -16.85
CA PHE A 32 6.38 10.99 -16.93
C PHE A 32 6.27 10.41 -18.34
N THR A 33 6.52 11.23 -19.36
CA THR A 33 6.73 10.77 -20.74
C THR A 33 8.21 10.85 -21.15
N PRO A 34 8.63 10.23 -22.28
CA PRO A 34 9.99 10.36 -22.78
C PRO A 34 10.41 11.80 -23.09
N LYS A 35 9.43 12.66 -23.44
CA LYS A 35 9.62 14.08 -23.76
C LYS A 35 9.34 15.01 -22.57
N GLY A 36 8.65 14.52 -21.55
CA GLY A 36 8.32 15.26 -20.33
C GLY A 36 9.52 15.64 -19.48
N PHE A 37 9.26 16.41 -18.43
CA PHE A 37 10.29 16.95 -17.53
C PHE A 37 11.17 15.85 -16.92
N ARG A 38 10.58 14.69 -16.56
CA ARG A 38 11.30 13.55 -15.98
C ARG A 38 12.07 12.75 -17.02
N ARG A 39 11.80 12.93 -18.32
CA ARG A 39 12.32 12.12 -19.42
C ARG A 39 12.15 10.64 -19.12
N TRP A 40 10.93 10.24 -18.77
CA TRP A 40 10.61 8.87 -18.38
C TRP A 40 10.56 8.00 -19.63
N THR A 41 11.60 7.20 -19.83
CA THR A 41 11.77 6.37 -21.03
C THR A 41 11.43 4.92 -20.73
N GLU A 42 11.17 4.14 -21.78
CA GLU A 42 10.97 2.70 -21.67
C GLU A 42 12.09 1.99 -20.90
N SER A 43 13.35 2.44 -21.05
CA SER A 43 14.47 1.92 -20.27
C SER A 43 14.31 2.16 -18.76
N LYS A 44 13.84 3.36 -18.36
CA LYS A 44 13.61 3.70 -16.95
C LYS A 44 12.41 2.93 -16.39
N PHE A 45 11.32 2.86 -17.16
CA PHE A 45 10.13 2.08 -16.82
C PHE A 45 10.48 0.61 -16.56
N ARG A 46 11.16 -0.07 -17.51
CA ARG A 46 11.58 -1.48 -17.35
C ARG A 46 12.53 -1.70 -16.17
N LYS A 47 13.42 -0.75 -15.89
CA LYS A 47 14.28 -0.79 -14.69
C LYS A 47 13.45 -0.71 -13.41
N LYS A 48 12.41 0.14 -13.37
CA LYS A 48 11.50 0.25 -12.23
C LYS A 48 10.65 -1.01 -12.07
N VAL A 49 10.06 -1.53 -13.15
CA VAL A 49 9.39 -2.85 -13.19
C VAL A 49 10.26 -3.94 -12.56
N SER A 50 11.52 -4.08 -13.02
CA SER A 50 12.42 -5.12 -12.50
C SER A 50 12.74 -4.93 -11.01
N LYS A 51 12.79 -3.68 -10.53
CA LYS A 51 13.12 -3.34 -9.15
C LYS A 51 11.96 -3.61 -8.20
N ILE A 52 10.78 -3.10 -8.52
CA ILE A 52 9.55 -3.33 -7.75
C ILE A 52 9.22 -4.82 -7.72
N SER A 53 9.33 -5.50 -8.86
CA SER A 53 9.16 -6.96 -8.97
C SER A 53 10.10 -7.73 -8.03
N LYS A 54 11.38 -7.35 -7.97
CA LYS A 54 12.35 -7.94 -7.03
C LYS A 54 11.98 -7.63 -5.58
N THR A 55 11.51 -6.42 -5.28
CA THR A 55 11.11 -6.03 -3.92
C THR A 55 9.95 -6.90 -3.45
N ILE A 56 8.84 -6.94 -4.20
CA ILE A 56 7.64 -7.72 -3.86
C ILE A 56 7.98 -9.19 -3.65
N SER A 57 8.78 -9.78 -4.55
CA SER A 57 9.19 -11.19 -4.45
C SER A 57 10.01 -11.55 -3.20
N LYS A 58 10.41 -10.57 -2.39
CA LYS A 58 11.27 -10.75 -1.21
C LYS A 58 10.64 -10.32 0.11
N ILE A 59 9.50 -9.63 0.08
CA ILE A 59 8.83 -9.17 1.31
C ILE A 59 8.40 -10.42 2.10
N GLY A 60 8.71 -10.45 3.41
CA GLY A 60 8.25 -11.50 4.32
C GLY A 60 8.90 -12.88 4.15
N LEU A 61 9.85 -13.07 3.22
CA LEU A 61 10.48 -14.38 2.99
C LEU A 61 11.35 -14.90 4.15
N ASP A 62 11.72 -14.03 5.11
CA ASP A 62 12.37 -14.49 6.34
C ASP A 62 11.36 -15.14 7.32
N ASP A 63 10.06 -15.01 7.05
CA ASP A 63 8.95 -15.40 7.92
C ASP A 63 7.93 -16.35 7.28
N SER A 64 7.93 -16.45 5.95
CA SER A 64 7.02 -17.26 5.15
C SER A 64 7.80 -17.95 4.03
N ASP A 65 7.35 -19.13 3.62
CA ASP A 65 7.98 -19.91 2.54
C ASP A 65 7.69 -19.34 1.14
N ILE A 66 6.70 -18.45 1.04
CA ILE A 66 6.27 -17.84 -0.23
C ILE A 66 6.24 -16.31 -0.13
N PRO A 67 6.32 -15.60 -1.27
CA PRO A 67 6.06 -14.17 -1.32
C PRO A 67 4.64 -13.82 -0.82
N PRO A 68 4.35 -12.54 -0.53
CA PRO A 68 3.09 -12.17 0.13
C PRO A 68 1.85 -12.67 -0.61
N VAL A 69 0.88 -13.19 0.13
CA VAL A 69 -0.39 -13.67 -0.45
C VAL A 69 -1.28 -12.52 -0.90
N LEU A 70 -1.14 -11.35 -0.26
CA LEU A 70 -1.80 -10.10 -0.61
C LEU A 70 -0.78 -8.96 -0.61
N VAL A 71 -0.84 -8.10 -1.63
CA VAL A 71 -0.01 -6.89 -1.73
C VAL A 71 -0.90 -5.72 -2.16
N GLY A 72 -1.22 -4.84 -1.21
CA GLY A 72 -1.77 -3.53 -1.54
C GLY A 72 -0.68 -2.65 -2.16
N ILE A 73 -1.00 -1.94 -3.24
CA ILE A 73 -0.10 -0.98 -3.88
C ILE A 73 -0.79 0.35 -4.06
N ALA A 74 0.00 1.42 -4.03
CA ALA A 74 -0.44 2.79 -4.30
C ALA A 74 0.50 3.49 -5.27
N GLU A 75 0.02 4.59 -5.85
CA GLU A 75 0.71 5.36 -6.87
C GLU A 75 1.07 4.54 -8.12
N VAL A 76 0.15 3.68 -8.56
CA VAL A 76 0.25 2.98 -9.84
C VAL A 76 -0.71 3.60 -10.83
N GLU A 77 -0.25 3.87 -12.05
CA GLU A 77 -1.09 4.59 -13.02
C GLU A 77 -2.25 3.76 -13.54
N ASN A 78 -1.97 2.55 -14.03
CA ASN A 78 -3.00 1.77 -14.69
C ASN A 78 -2.71 0.26 -14.69
N LYS A 79 -3.70 -0.51 -15.15
CA LYS A 79 -3.60 -1.97 -15.30
C LYS A 79 -2.46 -2.44 -16.21
N THR A 80 -2.00 -1.64 -17.17
CA THR A 80 -0.88 -1.99 -18.06
C THR A 80 0.43 -2.02 -17.29
N VAL A 81 0.64 -1.06 -16.38
CA VAL A 81 1.78 -1.04 -15.46
C VAL A 81 1.78 -2.29 -14.57
N ILE A 82 0.63 -2.63 -13.96
CA ILE A 82 0.51 -3.81 -13.09
C ILE A 82 0.78 -5.09 -13.89
N ARG A 83 0.22 -5.23 -15.10
CA ARG A 83 0.50 -6.39 -15.96
C ARG A 83 1.98 -6.50 -16.33
N ALA A 84 2.65 -5.38 -16.61
CA ALA A 84 4.09 -5.37 -16.88
C ALA A 84 4.89 -5.81 -15.64
N LEU A 85 4.45 -5.39 -14.45
CA LEU A 85 5.01 -5.80 -13.17
C LEU A 85 4.87 -7.31 -12.92
N LEU A 86 3.66 -7.87 -13.07
CA LEU A 86 3.40 -9.30 -12.86
C LEU A 86 4.12 -10.19 -13.90
N LYS A 87 4.29 -9.72 -15.14
CA LYS A 87 5.04 -10.43 -16.19
C LYS A 87 6.57 -10.36 -16.02
N SER A 88 7.08 -9.59 -15.05
CA SER A 88 8.50 -9.46 -14.79
C SER A 88 9.12 -10.76 -14.24
N LYS A 89 10.42 -10.96 -14.50
CA LYS A 89 11.16 -12.20 -14.17
C LYS A 89 11.00 -12.68 -12.72
N LYS A 90 10.77 -11.80 -11.75
CA LYS A 90 10.67 -12.18 -10.33
C LYS A 90 9.24 -12.51 -9.87
N LEU A 91 8.22 -12.19 -10.67
CA LEU A 91 6.82 -12.44 -10.31
C LEU A 91 6.08 -13.34 -11.32
N ARG A 92 6.57 -13.47 -12.55
CA ARG A 92 5.87 -14.18 -13.64
C ARG A 92 5.54 -15.65 -13.38
N ASP A 93 6.30 -16.29 -12.50
CA ASP A 93 6.17 -17.71 -12.17
C ASP A 93 5.33 -17.91 -10.89
N ILE A 94 4.81 -16.82 -10.30
CA ILE A 94 3.89 -16.82 -9.17
C ILE A 94 2.48 -16.60 -9.73
N ASN A 95 1.49 -17.33 -9.24
CA ASN A 95 0.09 -17.25 -9.70
C ASN A 95 -0.63 -16.01 -9.15
N TYR A 96 -0.05 -14.84 -9.37
CA TYR A 96 -0.64 -13.56 -9.00
C TYR A 96 -1.66 -13.08 -10.01
N ASP A 97 -2.73 -12.48 -9.50
CA ASP A 97 -3.65 -11.64 -10.25
C ASP A 97 -3.89 -10.34 -9.46
N PHE A 98 -4.72 -9.42 -9.98
CA PHE A 98 -4.93 -8.13 -9.35
C PHE A 98 -6.35 -7.57 -9.52
N VAL A 99 -6.71 -6.68 -8.59
CA VAL A 99 -7.90 -5.82 -8.65
C VAL A 99 -7.43 -4.37 -8.76
N HIS A 100 -7.97 -3.63 -9.72
CA HIS A 100 -7.65 -2.22 -9.98
C HIS A 100 -8.85 -1.54 -10.65
N PHE A 101 -9.09 -0.29 -10.26
CA PHE A 101 -10.04 0.62 -10.90
C PHE A 101 -9.39 1.99 -11.05
N ASP A 102 -9.71 2.68 -12.13
CA ASP A 102 -9.26 4.06 -12.33
C ASP A 102 -10.04 4.97 -11.36
N SER A 103 -9.37 5.91 -10.70
CA SER A 103 -9.99 6.86 -9.76
C SER A 103 -10.07 8.28 -10.34
N PRO A 104 -10.82 9.20 -9.71
CA PRO A 104 -10.92 10.58 -10.16
C PRO A 104 -9.63 11.41 -9.99
N ASP A 105 -8.56 10.87 -9.41
CA ASP A 105 -7.32 11.62 -9.14
C ASP A 105 -6.72 12.19 -10.44
N GLU A 106 -6.48 13.49 -10.46
CA GLU A 106 -6.03 14.19 -11.67
C GLU A 106 -4.63 13.75 -12.11
N ARG A 107 -3.82 13.16 -11.24
CA ARG A 107 -2.51 12.61 -11.63
C ARG A 107 -2.63 11.26 -12.32
N GLY A 108 -3.82 10.65 -12.34
CA GLY A 108 -4.04 9.34 -12.94
C GLY A 108 -3.29 8.22 -12.19
N ILE A 109 -3.23 8.27 -10.86
CA ILE A 109 -2.61 7.21 -10.06
C ILE A 109 -3.55 6.65 -9.01
N ASP A 110 -3.56 5.34 -8.91
CA ASP A 110 -4.57 4.59 -8.18
C ASP A 110 -3.98 3.68 -7.11
N THR A 111 -4.90 3.02 -6.40
CA THR A 111 -4.61 1.88 -5.54
C THR A 111 -4.99 0.58 -6.24
N ALA A 112 -4.29 -0.49 -5.90
CA ALA A 112 -4.62 -1.83 -6.37
C ALA A 112 -4.29 -2.90 -5.32
N LEU A 113 -4.92 -4.05 -5.47
CA LEU A 113 -4.61 -5.25 -4.70
C LEU A 113 -4.06 -6.32 -5.65
N ILE A 114 -2.81 -6.73 -5.45
CA ILE A 114 -2.25 -7.94 -6.06
C ILE A 114 -2.49 -9.10 -5.08
N TYR A 115 -2.96 -10.25 -5.57
CA TYR A 115 -3.31 -11.39 -4.73
C TYR A 115 -2.85 -12.72 -5.34
N HIS A 116 -2.39 -13.64 -4.50
CA HIS A 116 -1.97 -14.98 -4.90
C HIS A 116 -3.20 -15.87 -5.05
N LYS A 117 -3.51 -16.29 -6.28
CA LYS A 117 -4.76 -17.00 -6.58
C LYS A 117 -4.93 -18.34 -5.88
N ASP A 118 -3.83 -18.99 -5.52
CA ASP A 118 -3.88 -20.27 -4.79
C ASP A 118 -4.24 -20.08 -3.30
N HIS A 119 -4.17 -18.84 -2.79
CA HIS A 119 -4.41 -18.51 -1.38
C HIS A 119 -5.57 -17.54 -1.18
N PHE A 120 -5.92 -16.74 -2.19
CA PHE A 120 -6.99 -15.75 -2.11
C PHE A 120 -7.92 -15.78 -3.31
N GLN A 121 -9.21 -15.80 -3.04
CA GLN A 121 -10.27 -15.70 -4.05
C GLN A 121 -11.05 -14.40 -3.85
N VAL A 122 -11.20 -13.60 -4.91
CA VAL A 122 -12.03 -12.39 -4.90
C VAL A 122 -13.50 -12.78 -5.12
N PHE A 123 -14.40 -12.29 -4.26
CA PHE A 123 -15.84 -12.41 -4.44
C PHE A 123 -16.44 -11.12 -5.01
N HIS A 124 -16.00 -9.98 -4.47
CA HIS A 124 -16.49 -8.68 -4.87
C HIS A 124 -15.39 -7.62 -4.72
N ALA A 125 -15.43 -6.59 -5.57
CA ALA A 125 -14.60 -5.42 -5.42
C ALA A 125 -15.32 -4.17 -5.95
N GLU A 126 -15.09 -3.05 -5.27
CA GLU A 126 -15.60 -1.73 -5.63
C GLU A 126 -14.62 -0.64 -5.17
N THR A 127 -14.77 0.56 -5.72
CA THR A 127 -14.13 1.75 -5.17
C THR A 127 -15.09 2.46 -4.22
N LEU A 128 -14.54 3.06 -3.16
CA LEU A 128 -15.27 3.93 -2.25
C LEU A 128 -14.83 5.37 -2.51
N PRO A 129 -15.66 6.19 -3.16
CA PRO A 129 -15.29 7.55 -3.50
C PRO A 129 -15.01 8.42 -2.28
N LEU A 130 -13.86 9.08 -2.25
CA LEU A 130 -13.53 10.03 -1.19
C LEU A 130 -14.10 11.41 -1.52
N MET A 131 -15.25 11.72 -0.94
CA MET A 131 -15.93 12.99 -1.16
C MET A 131 -15.39 14.07 -0.21
N VAL A 132 -14.37 14.81 -0.67
CA VAL A 132 -13.75 15.93 0.05
C VAL A 132 -13.70 17.18 -0.81
N ALA A 133 -13.70 18.35 -0.17
CA ALA A 133 -13.55 19.64 -0.84
C ALA A 133 -12.14 20.20 -0.63
N ASN A 134 -11.65 21.01 -1.57
CA ASN A 134 -10.42 21.78 -1.41
C ASN A 134 -10.68 23.04 -0.55
N THR A 135 -9.64 23.83 -0.29
CA THR A 135 -9.74 25.05 0.54
C THR A 135 -10.64 26.13 -0.06
N ASN A 136 -10.91 26.07 -1.37
CA ASN A 136 -11.80 27.00 -2.07
C ASN A 136 -13.25 26.51 -2.10
N GLY A 137 -13.55 25.32 -1.56
CA GLY A 137 -14.88 24.74 -1.49
C GLY A 137 -15.26 23.86 -2.69
N ASP A 138 -14.43 23.77 -3.72
CA ASP A 138 -14.65 22.89 -4.87
C ASP A 138 -14.34 21.43 -4.49
N ARG A 139 -14.93 20.48 -5.22
CA ARG A 139 -14.59 19.06 -5.04
C ARG A 139 -13.11 18.84 -5.33
N ASP A 140 -12.40 18.25 -4.37
CA ASP A 140 -11.02 17.82 -4.54
C ASP A 140 -11.03 16.42 -5.14
N LEU A 141 -10.52 16.33 -6.37
CA LEU A 141 -10.43 15.09 -7.14
C LEU A 141 -9.23 14.29 -6.63
N THR A 142 -9.53 13.29 -5.80
CA THR A 142 -8.51 12.48 -5.13
C THR A 142 -8.76 10.99 -5.34
N ARG A 143 -7.83 10.17 -4.82
CA ARG A 143 -7.89 8.71 -4.96
C ARG A 143 -9.05 8.14 -4.17
N ASP A 144 -9.72 7.19 -4.79
CA ASP A 144 -10.70 6.36 -4.11
C ASP A 144 -10.01 5.29 -3.24
N ILE A 145 -10.74 4.77 -2.27
CA ILE A 145 -10.33 3.62 -1.48
C ILE A 145 -10.78 2.35 -2.21
N LEU A 146 -9.86 1.43 -2.50
CA LEU A 146 -10.22 0.13 -3.05
C LEU A 146 -10.74 -0.78 -1.94
N TYR A 147 -11.96 -1.28 -2.09
CA TYR A 147 -12.54 -2.33 -1.24
C TYR A 147 -12.60 -3.65 -2.00
N VAL A 148 -12.14 -4.73 -1.36
CA VAL A 148 -12.19 -6.08 -1.88
C VAL A 148 -12.73 -7.01 -0.79
N HIS A 149 -13.80 -7.73 -1.10
CA HIS A 149 -14.28 -8.86 -0.29
C HIS A 149 -13.87 -10.15 -0.98
N GLY A 150 -13.28 -11.06 -0.21
CA GLY A 150 -12.82 -12.33 -0.73
C GLY A 150 -12.55 -13.33 0.39
N LYS A 151 -11.93 -14.44 0.01
CA LYS A 151 -11.65 -15.56 0.90
C LYS A 151 -10.16 -15.88 0.90
N LEU A 152 -9.52 -15.73 2.05
CA LEU A 152 -8.14 -16.12 2.32
C LEU A 152 -8.15 -17.53 2.92
N HIS A 153 -7.73 -18.52 2.13
CA HIS A 153 -7.90 -19.95 2.45
C HIS A 153 -9.36 -20.32 2.76
N GLN A 154 -9.70 -20.54 4.04
CA GLN A 154 -11.06 -20.85 4.50
C GLN A 154 -11.80 -19.67 5.12
N GLU A 155 -11.12 -18.54 5.29
CA GLU A 155 -11.60 -17.38 6.03
C GLU A 155 -12.04 -16.26 5.09
N GLU A 156 -13.28 -15.79 5.23
CA GLU A 156 -13.71 -14.57 4.53
C GLU A 156 -13.02 -13.34 5.13
N VAL A 157 -12.57 -12.44 4.27
CA VAL A 157 -11.87 -11.21 4.66
C VAL A 157 -12.27 -10.03 3.78
N HIS A 158 -12.34 -8.87 4.41
CA HIS A 158 -12.56 -7.58 3.77
C HIS A 158 -11.26 -6.78 3.78
N VAL A 159 -10.82 -6.39 2.60
CA VAL A 159 -9.54 -5.72 2.38
C VAL A 159 -9.79 -4.32 1.86
N PHE A 160 -9.21 -3.33 2.53
CA PHE A 160 -9.23 -1.93 2.10
C PHE A 160 -7.80 -1.52 1.74
N VAL A 161 -7.59 -1.00 0.52
CA VAL A 161 -6.30 -0.44 0.08
C VAL A 161 -6.45 1.06 -0.08
N ASN A 162 -5.59 1.81 0.62
CA ASN A 162 -5.73 3.26 0.79
C ASN A 162 -4.53 4.02 0.22
N HIS A 163 -4.81 5.22 -0.30
CA HIS A 163 -3.80 6.27 -0.53
C HIS A 163 -4.40 7.64 -0.21
N TRP A 164 -4.40 7.99 1.07
CA TRP A 164 -5.11 9.16 1.59
C TRP A 164 -4.51 10.49 1.12
N PRO A 165 -5.27 11.61 1.20
CA PRO A 165 -4.80 12.93 0.79
C PRO A 165 -3.49 13.35 1.46
N SER A 166 -2.56 13.85 0.65
CA SER A 166 -1.20 14.20 1.08
C SER A 166 -1.18 15.41 2.01
N ARG A 167 -0.11 15.54 2.80
CA ARG A 167 0.13 16.70 3.69
C ARG A 167 0.72 17.93 2.97
N ARG A 168 0.72 18.00 1.62
CA ARG A 168 1.46 19.01 0.83
C ARG A 168 1.04 20.45 1.12
N GLU A 169 -0.23 20.70 1.39
CA GLU A 169 -0.76 22.03 1.73
C GLU A 169 -0.62 22.38 3.22
N GLY A 170 -0.01 21.48 4.00
CA GLY A 170 0.07 21.55 5.46
C GLY A 170 -0.72 20.42 6.12
N ALA A 171 -0.11 19.77 7.10
CA ALA A 171 -0.68 18.58 7.76
C ALA A 171 -1.99 18.89 8.50
N GLU A 172 -2.04 20.04 9.18
CA GLU A 172 -3.21 20.58 9.89
C GLU A 172 -4.33 20.94 8.92
N ILE A 173 -4.02 21.71 7.87
CA ILE A 173 -5.00 22.19 6.88
C ILE A 173 -5.70 21.01 6.19
N THR A 174 -4.99 19.92 5.95
CA THR A 174 -5.49 18.75 5.21
C THR A 174 -6.00 17.62 6.11
N SER A 175 -5.93 17.75 7.43
CA SER A 175 -6.25 16.66 8.37
C SER A 175 -7.69 16.15 8.21
N TYR A 176 -8.65 17.06 8.04
CA TYR A 176 -10.07 16.72 7.87
C TYR A 176 -10.31 15.79 6.69
N LYS A 177 -9.52 15.90 5.60
CA LYS A 177 -9.65 15.01 4.44
C LYS A 177 -9.30 13.57 4.79
N ARG A 178 -8.30 13.37 5.66
CA ARG A 178 -7.87 12.04 6.13
C ARG A 178 -8.83 11.47 7.18
N VAL A 179 -9.38 12.30 8.06
CA VAL A 179 -10.49 11.89 8.94
C VAL A 179 -11.69 11.45 8.10
N LYS A 180 -12.03 12.18 7.02
CA LYS A 180 -13.10 11.79 6.11
C LYS A 180 -12.85 10.45 5.42
N ALA A 181 -11.61 10.16 5.06
CA ALA A 181 -11.22 8.86 4.51
C ALA A 181 -11.43 7.73 5.53
N ALA A 182 -11.07 7.95 6.79
CA ALA A 182 -11.36 7.02 7.89
C ALA A 182 -12.89 6.78 8.04
N GLU A 183 -13.70 7.85 8.08
CA GLU A 183 -15.15 7.75 8.14
C GLU A 183 -15.74 6.95 6.96
N THR A 184 -15.18 7.10 5.76
CA THR A 184 -15.64 6.39 4.55
C THR A 184 -15.45 4.88 4.70
N ILE A 185 -14.34 4.45 5.32
CA ILE A 185 -14.11 3.03 5.66
C ILE A 185 -15.15 2.56 6.68
N LEU A 186 -15.38 3.32 7.75
CA LEU A 186 -16.35 2.97 8.79
C LEU A 186 -17.77 2.83 8.22
N GLN A 187 -18.19 3.76 7.36
CA GLN A 187 -19.48 3.69 6.66
C GLN A 187 -19.63 2.44 5.78
N ARG A 188 -18.53 1.93 5.21
CA ARG A 188 -18.57 0.68 4.45
C ARG A 188 -18.63 -0.54 5.36
N LEU A 189 -17.94 -0.52 6.50
CA LEU A 189 -17.98 -1.59 7.49
C LEU A 189 -19.38 -1.76 8.09
N GLU A 190 -20.09 -0.65 8.37
CA GLU A 190 -21.48 -0.67 8.86
C GLU A 190 -22.47 -1.37 7.91
N LYS A 191 -22.11 -1.53 6.63
CA LYS A 191 -22.93 -2.19 5.61
C LYS A 191 -22.59 -3.67 5.43
N ILE A 192 -21.61 -4.20 6.17
CA ILE A 192 -21.26 -5.62 6.14
C ILE A 192 -22.21 -6.31 7.13
N ASP A 193 -22.94 -7.32 6.65
CA ASP A 193 -23.90 -8.09 7.44
C ASP A 193 -23.20 -9.19 8.26
N GLU A 194 -22.20 -8.77 9.06
CA GLU A 194 -21.40 -9.62 9.94
C GLU A 194 -21.16 -8.87 11.26
N GLU A 195 -21.29 -9.57 12.39
CA GLU A 195 -21.13 -8.94 13.72
C GLU A 195 -19.68 -8.50 13.98
N PHE A 196 -18.71 -9.28 13.49
CA PHE A 196 -17.27 -9.05 13.65
C PHE A 196 -16.51 -9.36 12.36
N PRO A 197 -16.63 -8.51 11.32
CA PRO A 197 -16.04 -8.81 10.03
C PRO A 197 -14.52 -8.85 10.12
N ASN A 198 -13.93 -9.87 9.51
CA ASN A 198 -12.49 -10.00 9.37
C ASN A 198 -11.97 -8.95 8.38
N CYS A 199 -11.25 -7.96 8.88
CA CYS A 199 -10.87 -6.79 8.11
C CYS A 199 -9.36 -6.55 8.12
N ILE A 200 -8.81 -6.26 6.95
CA ILE A 200 -7.45 -5.76 6.75
C ILE A 200 -7.54 -4.38 6.09
N VAL A 201 -7.14 -3.34 6.80
CA VAL A 201 -7.09 -1.98 6.27
C VAL A 201 -5.64 -1.58 6.08
N MET A 202 -5.18 -1.52 4.83
CA MET A 202 -3.80 -1.21 4.49
C MET A 202 -3.69 -0.01 3.57
N GLY A 203 -2.54 0.65 3.55
CA GLY A 203 -2.36 1.77 2.66
C GLY A 203 -1.26 2.74 3.06
N ASP A 204 -1.09 3.74 2.20
CA ASP A 204 -0.42 4.98 2.53
C ASP A 204 -1.47 5.93 3.10
N PHE A 205 -1.49 6.04 4.42
CA PHE A 205 -2.45 6.87 5.13
C PHE A 205 -2.06 8.35 5.10
N ASN A 206 -0.86 8.71 4.62
CA ASN A 206 -0.29 10.06 4.76
C ASN A 206 -0.39 10.61 6.21
N ASP A 207 -0.54 9.71 7.19
CA ASP A 207 -0.69 10.01 8.60
C ASP A 207 0.04 8.95 9.45
N ASP A 208 0.48 9.37 10.63
CA ASP A 208 1.21 8.49 11.55
C ASP A 208 0.22 7.73 12.45
N PRO A 209 0.63 6.62 13.11
CA PRO A 209 -0.27 5.79 13.91
C PRO A 209 -1.05 6.53 15.03
N ASN A 210 -0.55 7.67 15.49
CA ASN A 210 -1.18 8.49 16.54
C ASN A 210 -2.01 9.66 15.99
N SER A 211 -2.05 9.86 14.68
CA SER A 211 -2.85 10.92 14.05
C SER A 211 -4.35 10.68 14.26
N GLU A 212 -5.12 11.77 14.34
CA GLU A 212 -6.56 11.76 14.58
C GLU A 212 -7.31 10.80 13.63
N SER A 213 -7.00 10.83 12.35
CA SER A 213 -7.59 9.96 11.32
C SER A 213 -7.43 8.47 11.62
N ILE A 214 -6.26 8.04 12.11
CA ILE A 214 -6.02 6.66 12.54
C ILE A 214 -6.74 6.38 13.85
N GLN A 215 -6.75 7.34 14.78
CA GLN A 215 -7.49 7.21 16.04
C GLN A 215 -9.00 7.11 15.83
N THR A 216 -9.57 7.73 14.79
CA THR A 216 -10.97 7.55 14.37
C THR A 216 -11.28 6.07 14.09
N LEU A 217 -10.40 5.36 13.36
CA LEU A 217 -10.54 3.92 13.14
C LEU A 217 -10.39 3.12 14.44
N MET A 218 -9.38 3.46 15.26
CA MET A 218 -9.13 2.76 16.53
C MET A 218 -10.25 2.95 17.57
N ALA A 219 -10.96 4.07 17.54
CA ALA A 219 -12.04 4.39 18.48
C ALA A 219 -13.21 3.40 18.41
N THR A 220 -13.38 2.72 17.27
CA THR A 220 -14.36 1.63 17.10
C THR A 220 -14.07 0.42 17.98
N LYS A 221 -12.82 0.26 18.44
CA LYS A 221 -12.30 -0.93 19.12
C LYS A 221 -12.42 -2.22 18.29
N GLN A 222 -12.71 -2.11 16.99
CA GLN A 222 -12.74 -3.26 16.08
C GLN A 222 -11.34 -3.62 15.58
N PHE A 223 -10.40 -2.67 15.58
CA PHE A 223 -9.07 -2.83 14.99
C PHE A 223 -7.95 -2.75 16.02
N ILE A 224 -6.84 -3.42 15.69
CA ILE A 224 -5.53 -3.12 16.22
C ILE A 224 -4.65 -2.51 15.13
N ASN A 225 -3.71 -1.65 15.55
CA ASN A 225 -2.67 -1.13 14.69
C ASN A 225 -1.30 -1.71 15.12
N PRO A 226 -0.90 -2.87 14.58
CA PRO A 226 0.37 -3.50 14.95
C PRO A 226 1.60 -2.71 14.46
N MET A 227 1.41 -1.72 13.58
CA MET A 227 2.49 -0.89 13.05
C MET A 227 2.94 0.18 14.05
N LYS A 228 2.10 0.54 15.04
CA LYS A 228 2.36 1.65 15.98
C LYS A 228 3.73 1.58 16.66
N SER A 229 4.23 0.38 16.97
CA SER A 229 5.52 0.18 17.63
C SER A 229 6.74 0.28 16.69
N LEU A 230 6.53 0.35 15.37
CA LEU A 230 7.60 0.35 14.37
C LEU A 230 8.13 1.75 14.05
N LEU A 231 7.37 2.80 14.41
CA LEU A 231 7.82 4.18 14.26
C LEU A 231 8.83 4.52 15.35
N SER A 232 10.00 5.01 14.95
CA SER A 232 11.05 5.47 15.87
C SER A 232 11.80 6.66 15.28
N PRO A 233 12.61 7.38 16.08
CA PRO A 233 13.44 8.47 15.55
C PRO A 233 14.43 8.07 14.44
N VAL A 234 14.66 6.77 14.23
CA VAL A 234 15.64 6.24 13.27
C VAL A 234 15.04 5.28 12.23
N SER A 235 13.73 5.03 12.28
CA SER A 235 13.05 4.09 11.39
C SER A 235 11.57 4.44 11.23
N GLY A 236 11.07 4.25 10.02
CA GLY A 236 9.68 4.41 9.60
C GLY A 236 9.54 3.91 8.17
N SER A 237 8.40 4.15 7.53
CA SER A 237 8.19 3.81 6.13
C SER A 237 8.64 4.91 5.17
N ALA A 238 8.58 6.18 5.59
CA ALA A 238 8.99 7.34 4.80
C ALA A 238 9.91 8.28 5.61
N ASN A 239 10.79 9.00 4.92
CA ASN A 239 11.67 10.00 5.54
C ASN A 239 11.65 11.32 4.77
N TYR A 240 11.34 12.40 5.48
CA TYR A 240 11.37 13.76 4.93
C TYR A 240 12.23 14.67 5.80
N LYS A 241 13.27 15.25 5.20
CA LYS A 241 14.22 16.17 5.86
C LYS A 241 14.80 15.62 7.19
N GLY A 242 15.00 14.31 7.27
CA GLY A 242 15.56 13.63 8.44
C GLY A 242 14.52 13.19 9.47
N ALA A 243 13.25 13.60 9.35
CA ALA A 243 12.16 13.10 10.16
C ALA A 243 11.57 11.83 9.54
N TRP A 244 11.47 10.76 10.35
CA TRP A 244 10.80 9.53 9.98
C TRP A 244 9.30 9.61 10.27
N SER A 245 8.52 9.07 9.35
CA SER A 245 7.08 8.88 9.48
C SER A 245 6.72 7.44 9.16
N LEU A 246 5.57 6.99 9.66
CA LEU A 246 5.01 5.68 9.36
C LEU A 246 3.64 5.86 8.71
N PHE A 247 3.66 6.36 7.48
CA PHE A 247 2.45 6.58 6.68
C PHE A 247 1.89 5.26 6.14
N ASP A 248 2.77 4.35 5.76
CA ASP A 248 2.43 3.03 5.26
C ASP A 248 2.07 2.14 6.45
N GLN A 249 0.81 1.72 6.55
CA GLN A 249 0.33 0.94 7.69
C GLN A 249 -0.57 -0.21 7.23
N ILE A 250 -0.72 -1.22 8.09
CA ILE A 250 -1.69 -2.32 7.95
C ILE A 250 -2.34 -2.50 9.31
N LEU A 251 -3.64 -2.23 9.37
CA LEU A 251 -4.50 -2.43 10.52
C LEU A 251 -5.27 -3.73 10.30
N VAL A 252 -5.47 -4.50 11.37
CA VAL A 252 -6.21 -5.76 11.32
C VAL A 252 -7.31 -5.75 12.37
N SER A 253 -8.45 -6.38 12.08
CA SER A 253 -9.53 -6.56 13.06
C SER A 253 -9.07 -7.42 14.24
N HIS A 254 -9.75 -7.29 15.39
CA HIS A 254 -9.45 -8.08 16.59
C HIS A 254 -9.63 -9.58 16.40
N SER A 255 -10.41 -10.01 15.41
CA SER A 255 -10.55 -11.42 15.05
C SER A 255 -9.22 -12.09 14.71
N PHE A 256 -8.26 -11.35 14.15
CA PHE A 256 -6.88 -11.83 13.95
C PHE A 256 -6.09 -12.01 15.25
N LEU A 257 -6.67 -11.77 16.43
CA LEU A 257 -6.06 -12.11 17.72
C LEU A 257 -6.55 -13.45 18.29
N ASN A 258 -7.58 -14.04 17.67
CA ASN A 258 -8.16 -15.28 18.11
C ASN A 258 -7.41 -16.46 17.46
N TYR A 259 -7.35 -17.57 18.19
CA TYR A 259 -6.80 -18.83 17.69
C TYR A 259 -7.95 -19.80 17.46
N GLU A 260 -8.43 -19.89 16.23
CA GLU A 260 -9.57 -20.73 15.84
C GLU A 260 -9.20 -21.60 14.63
N PRO A 261 -9.60 -22.88 14.59
CA PRO A 261 -9.39 -23.71 13.41
C PRO A 261 -10.06 -23.11 12.16
N GLY A 262 -9.34 -23.11 11.04
CA GLY A 262 -9.77 -22.54 9.77
C GLY A 262 -9.54 -21.04 9.60
N THR A 263 -8.96 -20.36 10.59
CA THR A 263 -8.71 -18.90 10.57
C THR A 263 -7.23 -18.56 10.66
N HIS A 264 -6.91 -17.27 10.62
CA HIS A 264 -5.54 -16.77 10.80
C HIS A 264 -5.40 -15.91 12.04
N SER A 265 -4.25 -16.02 12.72
CA SER A 265 -3.86 -15.07 13.77
C SER A 265 -2.66 -14.22 13.37
N PHE A 266 -2.64 -12.98 13.85
CA PHE A 266 -1.56 -12.04 13.71
C PHE A 266 -0.35 -12.49 14.53
N VAL A 267 0.80 -12.60 13.86
CA VAL A 267 2.07 -12.98 14.49
C VAL A 267 2.95 -11.75 14.72
N LYS A 268 3.16 -10.95 13.67
CA LYS A 268 4.04 -9.77 13.74
C LYS A 268 3.80 -8.78 12.61
N ALA A 269 4.31 -7.57 12.79
CA ALA A 269 4.39 -6.53 11.77
C ALA A 269 5.83 -6.05 11.61
N ALA A 270 6.20 -5.62 10.41
CA ALA A 270 7.54 -5.10 10.14
C ALA A 270 7.59 -4.12 8.95
N VAL A 271 8.59 -3.24 8.98
CA VAL A 271 9.01 -2.42 7.82
C VAL A 271 10.08 -3.19 7.05
N PHE A 272 9.81 -3.53 5.79
CA PHE A 272 10.75 -4.23 4.93
C PHE A 272 11.81 -3.26 4.38
N SER A 273 12.97 -3.19 5.04
CA SER A 273 14.01 -2.21 4.72
C SER A 273 15.41 -2.83 4.45
N PRO A 274 15.53 -3.83 3.54
CA PRO A 274 16.82 -4.42 3.21
C PRO A 274 17.77 -3.39 2.58
N ARG A 275 19.08 -3.66 2.64
CA ARG A 275 20.13 -2.75 2.14
C ARG A 275 19.92 -2.28 0.69
N PHE A 276 19.33 -3.12 -0.18
CA PHE A 276 19.13 -2.75 -1.59
C PHE A 276 18.03 -1.71 -1.82
N LEU A 277 17.14 -1.49 -0.84
CA LEU A 277 16.13 -0.41 -0.87
C LEU A 277 16.64 0.90 -0.28
N LYS A 278 17.86 0.92 0.26
CA LYS A 278 18.42 2.06 0.98
C LYS A 278 19.42 2.82 0.14
N GLU A 279 19.44 4.13 0.26
CA GLU A 279 20.60 4.92 -0.16
C GLU A 279 21.83 4.48 0.65
N TRP A 280 22.90 4.12 -0.05
CA TRP A 280 24.08 3.52 0.59
C TRP A 280 25.16 4.52 1.00
N LYS A 281 25.10 5.77 0.50
CA LYS A 281 26.11 6.81 0.74
C LYS A 281 25.48 8.21 0.74
N GLY A 282 26.25 9.19 1.20
CA GLY A 282 25.85 10.60 1.19
C GLY A 282 24.89 10.96 2.32
N ARG A 283 24.35 12.18 2.25
CA ARG A 283 23.51 12.77 3.31
C ARG A 283 22.21 12.01 3.59
N TYR A 284 21.75 11.20 2.65
CA TYR A 284 20.50 10.43 2.74
C TYR A 284 20.74 8.94 3.04
N LYS A 285 21.96 8.57 3.44
CA LYS A 285 22.29 7.17 3.75
C LYS A 285 21.29 6.57 4.73
N GLY A 286 20.69 5.44 4.34
CA GLY A 286 19.68 4.73 5.13
C GLY A 286 18.23 5.06 4.74
N ASN A 287 17.98 6.16 4.02
CA ASN A 287 16.65 6.51 3.51
C ASN A 287 16.21 5.58 2.37
N PRO A 288 14.90 5.47 2.11
CA PRO A 288 14.39 4.84 0.90
C PRO A 288 15.07 5.39 -0.35
N PHE A 289 15.58 4.50 -1.18
CA PHE A 289 16.23 4.87 -2.43
C PHE A 289 15.16 5.19 -3.47
N ARG A 290 14.85 6.48 -3.58
CA ARG A 290 13.80 7.05 -4.45
C ARG A 290 14.18 7.07 -5.93
N THR A 291 13.18 7.10 -6.80
CA THR A 291 13.33 7.12 -8.26
C THR A 291 13.96 8.44 -8.72
N TYR A 292 13.49 9.56 -8.16
CA TYR A 292 13.98 10.90 -8.47
C TYR A 292 14.32 11.72 -7.23
N GLY A 293 15.39 12.52 -7.31
CA GLY A 293 15.75 13.53 -6.32
C GLY A 293 15.69 14.93 -6.93
N GLY A 294 14.59 15.67 -6.72
CA GLY A 294 14.30 16.84 -7.54
C GLY A 294 14.13 16.39 -8.99
N SER A 295 14.73 17.08 -9.97
CA SER A 295 14.72 16.67 -11.39
C SER A 295 15.66 15.51 -11.74
N ASN A 296 16.57 15.14 -10.83
CA ASN A 296 17.61 14.15 -11.14
C ASN A 296 17.09 12.72 -11.02
N TYR A 297 17.25 11.93 -12.09
CA TYR A 297 16.98 10.49 -12.05
C TYR A 297 18.06 9.78 -11.23
N LEU A 298 17.69 9.29 -10.06
CA LEU A 298 18.57 8.49 -9.21
C LEU A 298 18.45 7.00 -9.56
N GLY A 299 17.30 6.61 -10.12
CA GLY A 299 17.00 5.22 -10.45
C GLY A 299 16.90 4.38 -9.20
N GLY A 300 16.17 4.84 -8.18
CA GLY A 300 15.79 4.03 -7.05
C GLY A 300 14.61 3.09 -7.33
N TYR A 301 13.88 2.77 -6.25
CA TYR A 301 12.74 1.87 -6.18
C TYR A 301 11.47 2.66 -5.86
N SER A 302 11.44 3.27 -4.68
CA SER A 302 10.35 4.10 -4.14
C SER A 302 10.95 5.00 -3.06
N ASP A 303 10.33 6.15 -2.77
CA ASP A 303 10.63 6.96 -1.60
C ASP A 303 10.00 6.43 -0.30
N HIS A 304 9.32 5.27 -0.38
CA HIS A 304 8.77 4.51 0.75
C HIS A 304 9.47 3.15 0.91
N PHE A 305 9.51 2.63 2.14
CA PHE A 305 9.73 1.22 2.40
C PHE A 305 8.39 0.47 2.47
N PRO A 306 8.29 -0.74 1.90
CA PRO A 306 7.11 -1.58 2.11
C PRO A 306 6.93 -1.93 3.59
N VAL A 307 5.68 -2.12 3.99
CA VAL A 307 5.32 -2.70 5.31
C VAL A 307 4.60 -4.01 5.11
N TYR A 308 4.67 -4.89 6.11
CA TYR A 308 3.98 -6.17 6.06
C TYR A 308 3.58 -6.67 7.43
N VAL A 309 2.55 -7.52 7.46
CA VAL A 309 2.17 -8.35 8.61
C VAL A 309 2.33 -9.82 8.25
N VAL A 310 2.61 -10.63 9.26
CA VAL A 310 2.65 -12.09 9.16
C VAL A 310 1.43 -12.62 9.88
N LEU A 311 0.70 -13.49 9.19
CA LEU A 311 -0.48 -14.20 9.68
C LEU A 311 -0.14 -15.69 9.72
N GLU A 312 -0.50 -16.39 10.80
CA GLU A 312 -0.38 -17.85 10.93
C GLU A 312 -1.75 -18.48 10.73
N GLU A 313 -1.88 -19.37 9.74
CA GLU A 313 -3.08 -20.16 9.48
C GLU A 313 -3.19 -21.31 10.49
N HIS A 314 -4.38 -21.49 11.05
CA HIS A 314 -4.67 -22.56 12.00
C HIS A 314 -5.48 -23.64 11.29
N LYS A 315 -4.83 -24.75 10.95
CA LYS A 315 -5.47 -25.89 10.26
C LYS A 315 -6.19 -26.82 11.22
#